data_AF-A0A1G0DYH8-F1
#
_entry.id   AF-A0A1G0DYH8-F1
#
_cell.length_a   1.000
_cell.length_b   1.000
_cell.length_c   1.000
_cell.angle_alpha   90.00
_cell.angle_beta   90.00
_cell.angle_gamma   90.00
#
_symmetry.space_group_name_H-M   'P 1'
#
loop_
_entity.id
_entity.type
_entity.pdbx_description
1 polymer ?
#
loop_
_entity_poly.entity_id
_entity_poly.type
_entity_poly.pdbx_seq_one_letter_code
_entity_poly.pdbx_strand_id
1 'polypeptide(L)'
;MLAQRHKHLKPEQAMLAGLVHDIGALPLYLYADRYHARLDQTTLEELVHKFSAAIGTRLLKNWNFPEELVAVPAGHDDLLRANNSGVADYVDVVTVANLQIPGAAKFVAWANVFAAERLGYYAGECQNFLTDHAEQLAVIKGMLDVNATRH
;
A
#
# COMPACT_ATOMS: atom_id res chain seq x y z
N MET A 1 3.68 2.92 -12.76
CA MET A 1 2.82 2.38 -13.82
C MET A 1 1.34 2.67 -13.61
N LEU A 2 0.72 2.31 -12.48
CA LEU A 2 -0.73 2.55 -12.24
C LEU A 2 -1.13 4.04 -12.35
N ALA A 3 -0.38 4.94 -11.73
CA ALA A 3 -0.66 6.38 -11.79
C ALA A 3 -0.38 7.03 -13.16
N GLN A 4 0.48 6.45 -14.01
CA GLN A 4 0.88 7.08 -15.29
C GLN A 4 -0.27 7.13 -16.31
N ARG A 5 -1.30 6.28 -16.13
CA ARG A 5 -2.50 6.26 -16.99
C ARG A 5 -3.52 7.35 -16.61
N HIS A 6 -3.30 8.06 -15.50
CA HIS A 6 -4.21 9.02 -14.91
C HIS A 6 -3.53 10.39 -14.80
N LYS A 7 -3.92 11.35 -15.65
CA LYS A 7 -3.23 12.66 -15.77
C LYS A 7 -3.19 13.47 -14.46
N HIS A 8 -4.13 13.25 -13.55
CA HIS A 8 -4.21 13.94 -12.27
C HIS A 8 -3.36 13.29 -11.17
N LEU A 9 -2.86 12.06 -11.38
CA LEU A 9 -2.01 11.35 -10.41
C LEU A 9 -0.54 11.47 -10.83
N LYS A 10 0.24 12.18 -10.02
CA LYS A 10 1.69 12.27 -10.23
C LYS A 10 2.38 10.94 -9.86
N PRO A 11 3.19 10.34 -10.75
CA PRO A 11 3.88 9.08 -10.49
C PRO A 11 4.78 9.10 -9.25
N GLU A 12 5.46 10.21 -8.98
CA GLU A 12 6.38 10.36 -7.86
C GLU A 12 5.62 10.34 -6.52
N GLN A 13 4.46 10.99 -6.48
CA GLN A 13 3.58 10.96 -5.31
C GLN A 13 2.95 9.58 -5.12
N ALA A 14 2.62 8.86 -6.19
CA ALA A 14 2.14 7.48 -6.10
C ALA A 14 3.22 6.53 -5.57
N MET A 15 4.48 6.73 -5.97
CA MET A 15 5.60 5.97 -5.43
C MET A 15 5.79 6.26 -3.94
N LEU A 16 5.74 7.53 -3.56
CA LEU A 16 5.82 7.94 -2.16
C LEU A 16 4.65 7.38 -1.34
N ALA A 17 3.42 7.42 -1.87
CA ALA A 17 2.24 6.81 -1.27
C ALA A 17 2.46 5.33 -0.97
N GLY A 18 3.00 4.58 -1.94
CA GLY A 18 3.37 3.18 -1.76
C GLY A 18 4.45 2.97 -0.71
N LEU A 19 5.43 3.88 -0.59
CA LEU A 19 6.48 3.78 0.41
C LEU A 19 5.96 4.01 1.84
N VAL A 20 5.01 4.94 2.01
CA VAL A 20 4.53 5.36 3.34
C VAL A 20 3.23 4.69 3.77
N HIS A 21 2.66 3.80 2.96
CA HIS A 21 1.31 3.26 3.20
C HIS A 21 1.16 2.53 4.55
N ASP A 22 2.20 1.83 5.01
CA ASP A 22 2.20 1.10 6.28
C ASP A 22 3.27 1.63 7.26
N ILE A 23 3.61 2.93 7.16
CA ILE A 23 4.65 3.56 8.00
C ILE A 23 4.33 3.47 9.50
N GLY A 24 3.06 3.31 9.87
CA GLY A 24 2.62 3.17 11.25
C GLY A 24 2.93 1.83 11.90
N ALA A 25 3.30 0.80 11.13
CA ALA A 25 3.75 -0.49 11.67
C ALA A 25 5.13 -0.36 12.34
N LEU A 26 6.02 0.45 11.77
CA LEU A 26 7.38 0.65 12.28
C LEU A 26 7.46 1.06 13.76
N PRO A 27 6.76 2.12 14.23
CA PRO A 27 6.80 2.49 15.65
C PRO A 27 6.19 1.43 16.57
N LEU A 28 5.24 0.61 16.09
CA LEU A 28 4.68 -0.50 16.86
C LEU A 28 5.73 -1.60 17.06
N TYR A 29 6.44 -1.98 16.00
CA TYR A 29 7.54 -2.94 16.10
C TYR A 29 8.64 -2.45 17.05
N LEU A 30 9.05 -1.18 16.92
CA LEU A 30 10.06 -0.58 17.80
C LEU A 30 9.60 -0.52 19.27
N TYR A 31 8.32 -0.23 19.51
CA TYR A 31 7.77 -0.21 20.85
C TYR A 31 7.72 -1.61 21.47
N ALA A 32 7.27 -2.61 20.70
CA ALA A 32 7.22 -3.99 21.14
C ALA A 32 8.63 -4.54 21.43
N ASP A 33 9.59 -4.33 20.53
CA ASP A 33 10.98 -4.74 20.73
C ASP A 33 11.58 -4.13 22.02
N ARG A 34 11.31 -2.84 22.27
CA ARG A 34 11.86 -2.13 23.43
C ARG A 34 11.21 -2.51 24.77
N TYR A 35 9.89 -2.64 24.81
CA TYR A 35 9.14 -2.75 26.08
C TYR A 35 8.44 -4.09 26.28
N HIS A 36 8.29 -4.88 25.21
CA HIS A 36 7.56 -6.14 25.19
C HIS A 36 8.28 -7.20 24.35
N ALA A 37 9.60 -7.35 24.51
CA ALA A 37 10.44 -8.25 23.70
C ALA A 37 10.05 -9.75 23.73
N ARG A 38 9.15 -10.14 24.63
CA ARG A 38 8.58 -11.51 24.74
C ARG A 38 7.16 -11.62 24.20
N LEU A 39 6.62 -10.56 23.59
CA LEU A 39 5.33 -10.60 22.94
C LEU A 39 5.39 -11.64 21.82
N ASP A 40 4.39 -12.52 21.76
CA ASP A 40 4.33 -13.50 20.70
C ASP A 40 4.00 -12.83 19.36
N GLN A 41 4.44 -13.47 18.28
CA GLN A 41 4.33 -12.94 16.92
C GLN A 41 2.86 -12.67 16.53
N THR A 42 1.94 -13.55 16.91
CA THR A 42 0.51 -13.42 16.56
C THR A 42 -0.11 -12.19 17.23
N THR A 43 0.12 -12.00 18.53
CA THR A 43 -0.36 -10.82 19.25
C THR A 43 0.24 -9.53 18.68
N LEU A 44 1.53 -9.55 18.31
CA LEU A 44 2.18 -8.39 17.68
C LEU A 44 1.56 -8.04 16.33
N GLU A 45 1.32 -9.04 15.48
CA GLU A 45 0.65 -8.87 14.18
C GLU A 45 -0.77 -8.30 14.34
N GLU A 46 -1.54 -8.78 15.33
CA GLU A 46 -2.87 -8.23 15.64
C GLU A 46 -2.82 -6.75 16.05
N LEU A 47 -1.83 -6.37 16.88
CA LEU A 47 -1.63 -4.98 17.27
C LEU A 47 -1.24 -4.11 16.06
N VAL A 48 -0.32 -4.60 15.22
CA VAL A 48 0.10 -3.91 14.00
C VAL A 48 -1.10 -3.70 13.09
N HIS A 49 -1.86 -4.75 12.79
CA HIS A 49 -3.05 -4.67 11.95
C HIS A 49 -4.10 -3.68 12.50
N LYS A 50 -4.27 -3.65 13.83
CA LYS A 50 -5.27 -2.79 14.48
C LYS A 50 -4.87 -1.32 14.55
N PHE A 51 -3.58 -1.02 14.69
CA PHE A 51 -3.11 0.33 15.05
C PHE A 51 -2.23 1.01 13.99
N SER A 52 -1.64 0.27 13.04
CA SER A 52 -0.71 0.86 12.06
C SER A 52 -1.36 1.96 11.24
N ALA A 53 -2.60 1.78 10.78
CA ALA A 53 -3.35 2.78 10.02
C ALA A 53 -3.48 4.11 10.80
N ALA A 54 -4.00 4.06 12.03
CA ALA A 54 -4.21 5.24 12.84
C ALA A 54 -2.90 5.96 13.21
N ILE A 55 -1.85 5.20 13.51
CA ILE A 55 -0.53 5.74 13.83
C ILE A 55 0.11 6.37 12.59
N GLY A 56 0.07 5.67 11.45
CA GLY A 56 0.60 6.12 10.18
C GLY A 56 -0.04 7.43 9.72
N THR A 57 -1.37 7.52 9.79
CA THR A 57 -2.10 8.77 9.49
C THR A 57 -1.64 9.92 10.39
N ARG A 58 -1.49 9.69 11.70
CA ARG A 58 -1.01 10.73 12.63
C ARG A 58 0.43 11.15 12.35
N LEU A 59 1.32 10.20 12.05
CA LEU A 59 2.71 10.49 11.69
C LEU A 59 2.80 11.37 10.45
N LEU A 60 2.10 11.00 9.38
CA LEU A 60 2.12 11.76 8.13
C LEU A 60 1.54 13.17 8.32
N LYS A 61 0.48 13.32 9.12
CA LYS A 61 -0.05 14.65 9.50
C LYS A 61 1.00 15.47 10.24
N ASN A 62 1.68 14.89 11.23
CA ASN A 62 2.70 15.59 12.00
C ASN A 62 3.94 15.97 11.17
N TRP A 63 4.23 15.22 10.10
CA TRP A 63 5.28 15.54 9.14
C TRP A 63 4.82 16.49 8.02
N ASN A 64 3.59 17.02 8.11
CA ASN A 64 2.99 17.94 7.14
C ASN A 64 2.94 17.38 5.71
N PHE A 65 2.70 16.07 5.57
CA PHE A 65 2.43 15.49 4.25
C PHE A 65 1.11 16.02 3.68
N PRO A 66 0.97 16.08 2.35
CA PRO A 66 -0.29 16.39 1.69
C PRO A 66 -1.44 15.47 2.15
N GLU A 67 -2.65 16.01 2.31
CA GLU A 67 -3.84 15.25 2.77
C GLU A 67 -4.13 14.01 1.91
N GLU A 68 -3.85 14.10 0.61
CA GLU A 68 -4.00 12.98 -0.32
C GLU A 68 -3.07 11.79 -0.03
N LEU A 69 -1.91 12.03 0.59
CA LEU A 69 -0.99 10.98 1.06
C LEU A 69 -1.31 10.55 2.49
N VAL A 70 -1.79 11.47 3.33
CA VAL A 70 -2.25 11.19 4.70
C VAL A 70 -3.45 10.23 4.71
N ALA A 71 -4.28 10.26 3.67
CA ALA A 71 -5.42 9.35 3.49
C ALA A 71 -5.00 7.89 3.21
N VAL A 72 -3.79 7.66 2.72
CA VAL A 72 -3.33 6.34 2.26
C VAL A 72 -3.25 5.31 3.40
N PRO A 73 -2.57 5.57 4.53
CA PRO A 73 -2.55 4.59 5.63
C PRO A 73 -3.93 4.23 6.18
N ALA A 74 -4.89 5.16 6.13
CA ALA A 74 -6.22 4.93 6.66
C ALA A 74 -7.13 4.10 5.73
N GLY A 75 -6.88 4.12 4.42
CA GLY A 75 -7.83 3.62 3.43
C GLY A 75 -7.34 2.51 2.51
N HIS A 76 -6.03 2.26 2.43
CA HIS A 76 -5.49 1.34 1.42
C HIS A 76 -5.86 -0.14 1.64
N ASP A 77 -6.26 -0.51 2.86
CA ASP A 77 -6.71 -1.86 3.21
C ASP A 77 -8.24 -2.03 3.15
N ASP A 78 -9.00 -0.93 3.04
CA ASP A 78 -10.45 -0.97 2.86
C ASP A 78 -10.80 -1.18 1.39
N LEU A 79 -10.98 -2.45 1.01
CA LEU A 79 -11.30 -2.83 -0.37
C LEU A 79 -12.67 -2.32 -0.85
N LEU A 80 -13.58 -2.06 0.09
CA LEU A 80 -14.94 -1.57 -0.17
C LEU A 80 -15.02 -0.05 -0.07
N ARG A 81 -13.89 0.64 0.09
CA ARG A 81 -13.84 2.09 0.30
C ARG A 81 -14.63 2.82 -0.77
N ALA A 82 -15.72 3.44 -0.33
CA ALA A 82 -16.52 4.34 -1.13
C ALA A 82 -15.77 5.67 -1.28
N ASN A 83 -15.49 6.07 -2.52
CA ASN A 83 -14.99 7.40 -2.83
C ASN A 83 -16.12 8.18 -3.50
N ASN A 84 -16.61 9.23 -2.84
CA ASN A 84 -17.74 10.03 -3.30
C ASN A 84 -17.46 10.80 -4.61
N SER A 85 -16.19 10.94 -5.00
CA SER A 85 -15.82 11.65 -6.23
C SER A 85 -15.94 10.79 -7.49
N GLY A 86 -15.93 9.45 -7.36
CA GLY A 86 -15.84 8.53 -8.50
C GLY A 86 -14.49 8.56 -9.25
N VAL A 87 -13.55 9.42 -8.83
CA VAL A 87 -12.24 9.59 -9.46
C VAL A 87 -11.18 8.83 -8.64
N ALA A 88 -10.27 8.14 -9.32
CA ALA A 88 -9.17 7.43 -8.65
C ALA A 88 -8.25 8.39 -7.88
N ASP A 89 -7.85 8.00 -6.66
CA ASP A 89 -6.90 8.71 -5.82
C ASP A 89 -5.66 7.85 -5.48
N TYR A 90 -4.73 8.39 -4.69
CA TYR A 90 -3.54 7.64 -4.26
C TYR A 90 -3.86 6.44 -3.37
N VAL A 91 -4.99 6.46 -2.66
CA VAL A 91 -5.45 5.31 -1.86
C VAL A 91 -5.82 4.16 -2.79
N ASP A 92 -6.52 4.44 -3.89
CA ASP A 92 -6.86 3.44 -4.90
C ASP A 92 -5.61 2.83 -5.55
N VAL A 93 -4.62 3.67 -5.88
CA VAL A 93 -3.35 3.20 -6.47
C VAL A 93 -2.65 2.22 -5.54
N VAL A 94 -2.52 2.56 -4.26
CA VAL A 94 -1.83 1.70 -3.29
C VAL A 94 -2.65 0.44 -3.00
N THR A 95 -3.98 0.55 -2.91
CA THR A 95 -4.89 -0.60 -2.74
C THR A 95 -4.66 -1.63 -3.84
N VAL A 96 -4.72 -1.21 -5.10
CA VAL A 96 -4.54 -2.11 -6.25
C VAL A 96 -3.11 -2.65 -6.32
N ALA A 97 -2.10 -1.83 -6.04
CA ALA A 97 -0.70 -2.28 -6.01
C ALA A 97 -0.48 -3.37 -4.95
N ASN A 98 -1.04 -3.21 -3.74
CA ASN A 98 -0.89 -4.18 -2.65
C ASN A 98 -1.57 -5.51 -2.98
N LEU A 99 -2.71 -5.50 -3.68
CA LEU A 99 -3.41 -6.72 -4.11
C LEU A 99 -2.67 -7.48 -5.22
N GLN A 100 -1.77 -6.84 -5.94
CA GLN A 100 -0.99 -7.49 -7.00
C GLN A 100 0.23 -8.23 -6.46
N ILE A 101 0.66 -7.99 -5.22
CA ILE A 101 1.86 -8.63 -4.63
C ILE A 101 1.64 -10.15 -4.50
N PRO A 102 2.49 -11.01 -5.11
CA PRO A 102 2.32 -12.45 -5.06
C PRO A 102 2.52 -12.98 -3.65
N GLY A 103 1.64 -13.87 -3.19
CA GLY A 103 1.71 -14.47 -1.86
C GLY A 103 1.05 -13.65 -0.75
N ALA A 104 0.55 -12.43 -1.04
CA ALA A 104 -0.50 -11.83 -0.23
C ALA A 104 -1.73 -12.74 -0.36
N ALA A 105 -2.00 -13.58 0.64
CA ALA A 105 -3.05 -14.60 0.65
C ALA A 105 -4.46 -13.99 0.71
N LYS A 106 -4.79 -13.08 -0.21
CA LYS A 106 -6.13 -12.57 -0.40
C LYS A 106 -6.67 -13.28 -1.64
N PHE A 107 -7.59 -14.23 -1.44
CA PHE A 107 -8.57 -14.53 -2.49
C PHE A 107 -9.41 -13.26 -2.66
N VAL A 108 -8.94 -12.37 -3.53
CA VAL A 108 -9.58 -11.09 -3.76
C VAL A 108 -10.79 -11.34 -4.64
N ALA A 109 -11.99 -11.11 -4.12
CA ALA A 109 -13.16 -10.91 -4.96
C ALA A 109 -13.00 -9.57 -5.68
N TRP A 110 -12.26 -9.56 -6.79
CA TRP A 110 -11.95 -8.35 -7.56
C TRP A 110 -13.20 -7.56 -7.99
N ALA A 111 -14.35 -8.24 -8.10
CA ALA A 111 -15.66 -7.64 -8.33
C ALA A 111 -16.06 -6.61 -7.25
N ASN A 112 -15.50 -6.72 -6.05
CA ASN A 112 -15.79 -5.84 -4.91
C ASN A 112 -14.67 -4.81 -4.66
N VAL A 113 -13.65 -4.73 -5.52
CA VAL A 113 -12.54 -3.79 -5.35
C VAL A 113 -12.85 -2.53 -6.16
N PHE A 114 -13.58 -1.59 -5.56
CA PHE A 114 -13.95 -0.34 -6.24
C PHE A 114 -12.73 0.51 -6.67
N ALA A 115 -11.59 0.33 -6.01
CA ALA A 115 -10.33 0.95 -6.42
C ALA A 115 -9.87 0.50 -7.82
N ALA A 116 -10.06 -0.78 -8.17
CA ALA A 116 -9.69 -1.32 -9.47
C ALA A 116 -10.59 -0.75 -10.57
N GLU A 117 -11.90 -0.68 -10.32
CA GLU A 117 -12.87 -0.07 -11.22
C GLU A 117 -12.53 1.41 -11.50
N ARG A 118 -12.26 2.20 -10.44
CA ARG A 118 -11.88 3.62 -10.57
C ARG A 118 -10.58 3.81 -11.35
N LEU A 119 -9.63 2.88 -11.23
CA LEU A 119 -8.38 2.92 -11.97
C LEU A 119 -8.52 2.38 -13.42
N GLY A 120 -9.68 1.86 -13.79
CA GLY A 120 -9.97 1.32 -15.12
C GLY A 120 -9.47 -0.11 -15.34
N TYR A 121 -9.31 -0.88 -14.26
CA TYR A 121 -8.91 -2.29 -14.32
C TYR A 121 -10.12 -3.20 -14.06
N TYR A 122 -10.31 -4.20 -14.93
CA TYR A 122 -11.29 -5.27 -14.73
C TYR A 122 -10.57 -6.56 -14.31
N ALA A 123 -11.26 -7.40 -13.53
CA ALA A 123 -10.69 -8.60 -12.89
C ALA A 123 -9.86 -9.53 -13.80
N GLY A 124 -10.11 -9.55 -15.12
CA GLY A 124 -9.35 -10.34 -16.09
C GLY A 124 -7.96 -9.79 -16.45
N GLU A 125 -7.69 -8.50 -16.25
CA GLU A 125 -6.41 -7.86 -16.57
C GLU A 125 -5.42 -7.84 -15.39
N CYS A 126 -5.92 -7.96 -14.15
CA CYS A 126 -5.08 -7.91 -12.95
C CYS A 126 -4.28 -9.19 -12.70
N GLN A 127 -4.68 -10.32 -13.30
CA GLN A 127 -4.03 -11.63 -13.09
C GLN A 127 -2.57 -11.66 -13.61
N ASN A 128 -2.25 -10.82 -14.60
CA ASN A 128 -0.95 -10.81 -15.27
C ASN A 128 -0.14 -9.51 -15.06
N PHE A 129 -0.64 -8.52 -14.32
CA PHE A 129 -0.04 -7.19 -14.26
C PHE A 129 1.46 -7.20 -13.88
N LEU A 130 1.87 -8.02 -12.90
CA LEU A 130 3.29 -8.12 -12.53
C LEU A 130 4.14 -8.83 -13.59
N THR A 131 3.57 -9.80 -14.29
CA THR A 131 4.22 -10.52 -15.39
C THR A 131 4.41 -9.58 -16.59
N ASP A 132 3.37 -8.81 -16.91
CA ASP A 132 3.35 -7.88 -18.03
C ASP A 132 4.30 -6.69 -17.81
N HIS A 133 4.70 -6.43 -16.57
CA HIS A 133 5.45 -5.24 -16.15
C HIS A 133 6.75 -5.55 -15.39
N ALA A 134 7.22 -6.80 -15.47
CA ALA A 134 8.39 -7.30 -14.73
C ALA A 134 9.68 -6.50 -15.00
N GLU A 135 9.87 -6.01 -16.22
CA GLU A 135 11.07 -5.25 -16.61
C GLU A 135 11.21 -3.92 -15.85
N GLN A 136 10.12 -3.17 -15.68
CA GLN A 136 10.17 -1.90 -14.94
C GLN A 136 10.35 -2.11 -13.43
N LEU A 137 9.81 -3.20 -12.88
CA LEU A 137 10.01 -3.58 -11.49
C LEU A 137 11.47 -3.98 -11.23
N ALA A 138 12.15 -4.63 -12.19
CA ALA A 138 13.57 -4.94 -12.07
C ALA A 138 14.44 -3.68 -11.97
N VAL A 139 14.11 -2.65 -12.75
CA VAL A 139 14.81 -1.35 -12.70
C VAL A 139 14.60 -0.66 -11.35
N ILE A 140 13.36 -0.60 -10.84
CA ILE A 140 13.05 0.01 -9.54
C ILE A 140 13.76 -0.75 -8.39
N LYS A 141 13.76 -2.09 -8.43
CA LYS A 141 14.50 -2.91 -7.45
C LYS A 141 16.01 -2.67 -7.49
N GLY A 142 16.57 -2.49 -8.69
CA GLY A 142 17.97 -2.13 -8.87
C GLY A 142 18.32 -0.72 -8.37
N MET A 143 17.40 0.25 -8.52
CA MET A 143 17.58 1.61 -8.00
C MET A 143 17.47 1.71 -6.47
N LEU A 144 16.71 0.81 -5.84
CA LEU A 144 16.49 0.76 -4.39
C LEU A 144 17.53 -0.09 -3.64
N ASP A 145 18.57 -0.60 -4.32
CA ASP A 145 19.61 -1.48 -3.75
C ASP A 145 19.05 -2.69 -2.95
N VAL A 146 17.85 -3.17 -3.32
CA VAL A 146 17.17 -4.29 -2.63
C VAL A 146 17.69 -5.64 -3.16
N ASN A 147 19.01 -5.80 -3.16
CA ASN A 147 19.71 -7.04 -3.52
C ASN A 147 20.87 -7.34 -2.55
N ALA A 148 20.74 -6.96 -1.28
CA ALA A 148 21.68 -7.35 -0.24
C ALA A 148 20.92 -8.00 0.94
N THR A 149 20.53 -9.27 0.77
CA THR A 149 20.79 -10.40 1.70
C THR A 149 19.76 -11.51 1.53
N ARG A 150 20.25 -12.68 1.12
CA ARG A 150 19.95 -13.98 1.75
C ARG A 150 21.02 -14.98 1.31
N HIS A 151 22.01 -15.14 2.19
CA HIS A 151 22.70 -16.42 2.37
C HIS A 151 21.82 -17.32 3.25
#